data_AF-A0A2S3YTQ3-F1
#
_entry.id   AF-A0A2S3YTQ3-F1
#
_cell.length_a   1.000
_cell.length_b   1.000
_cell.length_c   1.000
_cell.angle_alpha   90.00
_cell.angle_beta   90.00
_cell.angle_gamma   90.00
#
_symmetry.space_group_name_H-M   'P 1'
#
loop_
_entity.id
_entity.type
_entity.pdbx_description
1 polymer ?
#
loop_
_entity_poly.entity_id
_entity_poly.type
_entity_poly.pdbx_seq_one_letter_code
_entity_poly.pdbx_strand_id
1 'polypeptide(L)'
;MFTKFTLVAVILSYPGSAIAACDSDENCSRCLISAFGSCQLTYEAVRPIVDAYRSSLAHQATGRWQSLPSEFSDQIRGKFPSIDLDHVRYATNIFTVHGQAITIGYQIYFPHEIDLREPDGKRLMYHELQHVVQYEDRGGVEPFLVEYIAKAIGKIVQKRSFNVHDDIDLEAEANKKADSVHSGGSASNL
;
A
#
# COMPACT_ATOMS: atom_id res chain seq x y z
N MET A 1 14.23 24.06 9.81
CA MET A 1 13.62 24.98 8.83
C MET A 1 13.02 24.09 7.73
N PHE A 2 11.78 23.66 7.89
CA PHE A 2 11.14 22.66 7.03
C PHE A 2 10.29 23.36 5.96
N THR A 3 10.68 23.19 4.71
CA THR A 3 9.97 23.70 3.53
C THR A 3 8.65 22.95 3.40
N LYS A 4 7.53 23.67 3.55
CA LYS A 4 6.19 23.16 3.22
C LYS A 4 6.14 22.90 1.71
N PHE A 5 6.22 21.64 1.28
CA PHE A 5 6.04 21.28 -0.12
C PHE A 5 4.56 21.05 -0.42
N THR A 6 4.04 21.92 -1.29
CA THR A 6 2.73 21.87 -1.92
C THR A 6 2.61 20.64 -2.81
N LEU A 7 2.09 19.52 -2.30
CA LEU A 7 1.73 18.35 -3.10
C LEU A 7 0.26 18.42 -3.57
N VAL A 8 -0.13 19.51 -4.23
CA VAL A 8 -1.50 19.69 -4.79
C VAL A 8 -1.49 20.04 -6.29
N ALA A 9 -0.34 20.15 -6.95
CA ALA A 9 -0.27 20.69 -8.31
C ALA A 9 0.49 19.81 -9.32
N VAL A 10 0.16 18.50 -9.43
CA VAL A 10 0.69 17.64 -10.52
C VAL A 10 -0.42 17.02 -11.39
N ILE A 11 -1.69 17.41 -11.22
CA ILE A 11 -2.79 16.89 -12.06
C ILE A 11 -3.22 17.85 -13.19
N LEU A 12 -2.73 19.10 -13.24
CA LEU A 12 -3.29 20.13 -14.15
C LEU A 12 -2.42 20.54 -15.36
N SER A 13 -1.33 19.84 -15.66
CA SER A 13 -0.37 20.28 -16.70
C SER A 13 -0.25 19.33 -17.91
N TYR A 14 -1.30 18.57 -18.24
CA TYR A 14 -1.39 17.87 -19.52
C TYR A 14 -2.22 18.71 -20.52
N PRO A 15 -1.59 19.44 -21.47
CA PRO A 15 -2.31 20.06 -22.57
C PRO A 15 -2.59 18.97 -23.61
N GLY A 16 -3.63 18.18 -23.35
CA GLY A 16 -4.16 17.19 -24.28
C GLY A 16 -5.69 17.30 -24.27
N SER A 17 -6.21 18.07 -25.21
CA SER A 17 -7.63 18.38 -25.38
C SER A 17 -8.48 17.12 -25.60
N ALA A 18 -8.99 16.53 -24.53
CA ALA A 18 -10.06 15.52 -24.57
C ALA A 18 -11.01 15.56 -23.35
N ILE A 19 -11.01 16.65 -22.57
CA ILE A 19 -11.97 16.87 -21.47
C ILE A 19 -13.04 17.88 -21.90
N ALA A 20 -13.64 17.66 -23.07
CA ALA A 20 -14.80 18.42 -23.50
C ALA A 20 -16.07 17.59 -23.19
N ALA A 21 -16.99 18.22 -22.46
CA ALA A 21 -18.35 17.78 -22.11
C ALA A 21 -18.50 16.93 -20.82
N CYS A 22 -18.27 17.54 -19.66
CA CYS A 22 -19.09 17.24 -18.49
C CYS A 22 -20.03 18.42 -18.22
N ASP A 23 -21.32 18.13 -18.10
CA ASP A 23 -22.33 19.09 -17.66
C ASP A 23 -22.01 19.53 -16.22
N SER A 24 -22.07 20.84 -15.94
CA SER A 24 -21.74 21.40 -14.64
C SER A 24 -22.75 21.07 -13.53
N ASP A 25 -23.93 20.56 -13.90
CA ASP A 25 -24.99 20.19 -12.94
C ASP A 25 -25.06 18.69 -12.62
N GLU A 26 -24.20 17.84 -13.21
CA GLU A 26 -24.14 16.41 -12.87
C GLU A 26 -23.11 16.09 -11.79
N ASN A 27 -23.55 15.34 -10.77
CA ASN A 27 -22.69 14.78 -9.73
C ASN A 27 -21.47 14.07 -10.37
N CYS A 28 -20.25 14.38 -9.91
CA CYS A 28 -18.97 13.95 -10.51
C CYS A 28 -18.87 12.44 -10.81
N SER A 29 -19.62 11.61 -10.07
CA SER A 29 -19.73 10.16 -10.27
C SER A 29 -20.52 9.73 -11.51
N ARG A 30 -21.41 10.57 -12.06
CA ARG A 30 -22.18 10.27 -13.28
C ARG A 30 -21.46 10.66 -14.56
N CYS A 31 -20.75 11.77 -14.60
CA CYS A 31 -20.07 12.18 -15.84
C CYS A 31 -19.00 11.18 -16.30
N LEU A 32 -18.26 10.57 -15.37
CA LEU A 32 -17.28 9.54 -15.70
C LEU A 32 -17.92 8.24 -16.22
N ILE A 33 -19.17 7.94 -15.84
CA ILE A 33 -19.89 6.74 -16.25
C ILE A 33 -20.64 6.96 -17.57
N SER A 34 -21.18 8.16 -17.79
CA SER A 34 -21.97 8.50 -18.99
C SER A 34 -21.11 8.79 -20.21
N ALA A 35 -19.93 9.42 -20.06
CA ALA A 35 -19.03 9.70 -21.17
C ALA A 35 -18.16 8.49 -21.58
N PHE A 36 -17.92 7.53 -20.67
CA PHE A 36 -16.94 6.46 -20.85
C PHE A 36 -17.43 5.07 -20.44
N GLY A 37 -18.72 4.76 -20.61
CA GLY A 37 -19.33 3.43 -20.45
C GLY A 37 -18.48 2.39 -19.72
N SER A 38 -18.72 2.19 -18.42
CA SER A 38 -17.91 1.32 -17.54
C SER A 38 -16.40 1.63 -17.65
N CYS A 39 -15.98 2.71 -16.99
CA CYS A 39 -14.57 3.07 -16.87
C CYS A 39 -13.85 1.99 -16.03
N GLN A 40 -13.43 0.92 -16.69
CA GLN A 40 -12.42 0.01 -16.15
C GLN A 40 -11.14 0.82 -16.10
N LEU A 41 -10.82 1.30 -14.91
CA LEU A 41 -9.57 1.99 -14.64
C LEU A 41 -8.45 0.96 -14.84
N THR A 42 -7.82 0.98 -16.01
CA THR A 42 -6.72 0.06 -16.32
C THR A 42 -5.47 0.50 -15.56
N TYR A 43 -4.58 -0.46 -15.30
CA TYR A 43 -3.26 -0.13 -14.74
C TYR A 43 -2.56 0.96 -15.55
N GLU A 44 -2.61 0.87 -16.88
CA GLU A 44 -2.00 1.83 -17.79
C GLU A 44 -2.44 3.27 -17.56
N ALA A 45 -3.71 3.50 -17.18
CA ALA A 45 -4.21 4.85 -16.91
C ALA A 45 -3.60 5.47 -15.65
N VAL A 46 -3.25 4.66 -14.65
CA VAL A 46 -2.67 5.13 -13.37
C VAL A 46 -1.18 4.88 -13.25
N ARG A 47 -0.59 4.10 -14.16
CA ARG A 47 0.80 3.68 -14.12
C ARG A 47 1.77 4.85 -13.89
N PRO A 48 1.65 6.02 -14.57
CA PRO A 48 2.57 7.12 -14.33
C PRO A 48 2.54 7.66 -12.89
N ILE A 49 1.35 7.70 -12.26
CA ILE A 49 1.18 8.15 -10.88
C ILE A 49 1.78 7.13 -9.92
N VAL A 50 1.51 5.85 -10.18
CA VAL A 50 2.06 4.72 -9.41
C VAL A 50 3.57 4.70 -9.47
N ASP A 51 4.15 4.81 -10.66
CA ASP A 51 5.59 4.77 -10.86
C ASP A 51 6.27 5.97 -10.22
N ALA A 52 5.68 7.17 -10.32
CA ALA A 52 6.18 8.35 -9.62
C ALA A 52 6.15 8.15 -8.10
N TYR A 53 5.08 7.56 -7.56
CA TYR A 53 4.95 7.29 -6.14
C TYR A 53 5.96 6.23 -5.66
N ARG A 54 6.05 5.10 -6.37
CA ARG A 54 7.04 4.04 -6.10
C ARG A 54 8.47 4.56 -6.18
N SER A 55 8.78 5.35 -7.20
CA SER A 55 10.09 5.97 -7.36
C SER A 55 10.42 6.91 -6.19
N SER A 56 9.44 7.68 -5.69
CA SER A 56 9.62 8.52 -4.52
C SER A 56 9.92 7.71 -3.25
N LEU A 57 9.15 6.64 -2.99
CA LEU A 57 9.39 5.75 -1.86
C LEU A 57 10.76 5.06 -1.94
N ALA A 58 11.11 4.51 -3.10
CA ALA A 58 12.39 3.85 -3.34
C ALA A 58 13.58 4.82 -3.16
N HIS A 59 13.44 6.06 -3.63
CA HIS A 59 14.47 7.08 -3.43
C HIS A 59 14.69 7.37 -1.94
N GLN A 60 13.61 7.57 -1.17
CA GLN A 60 13.68 7.79 0.28
C GLN A 60 14.31 6.61 1.03
N ALA A 61 14.09 5.38 0.57
CA ALA A 61 14.63 4.16 1.16
C ALA A 61 16.10 3.87 0.80
N THR A 62 16.70 4.66 -0.09
CA THR A 62 18.10 4.47 -0.51
C THR A 62 19.04 4.56 0.69
N GLY A 63 19.84 3.50 0.90
CA GLY A 63 20.75 3.38 2.05
C GLY A 63 20.08 3.02 3.38
N ARG A 64 18.75 2.78 3.40
CA ARG A 64 17.98 2.44 4.61
C ARG A 64 17.36 1.03 4.57
N TRP A 65 17.57 0.29 3.49
CA TRP A 65 17.02 -1.05 3.31
C TRP A 65 17.61 -2.06 4.29
N GLN A 66 16.75 -2.59 5.14
CA GLN A 66 17.04 -3.67 6.07
C GLN A 66 16.46 -4.98 5.53
N SER A 67 17.12 -6.09 5.82
CA SER A 67 16.54 -7.43 5.67
C SER A 67 15.85 -7.81 6.97
N LEU A 68 14.90 -8.75 6.92
CA LEU A 68 14.38 -9.34 8.15
C LEU A 68 15.51 -9.98 8.95
N PRO A 69 15.58 -9.78 10.28
CA PRO A 69 16.53 -10.51 11.12
C PRO A 69 16.34 -12.02 10.95
N SER A 70 17.42 -12.79 10.80
CA SER A 70 17.33 -14.23 10.53
C SER A 70 16.55 -14.98 11.61
N GLU A 71 16.76 -14.64 12.89
CA GLU A 71 16.01 -15.22 14.00
C GLU A 71 14.49 -14.98 13.84
N PHE A 72 14.10 -13.77 13.40
CA PHE A 72 12.71 -13.43 13.19
C PHE A 72 12.12 -14.17 11.99
N SER A 73 12.83 -14.21 10.85
CA SER A 73 12.35 -14.92 9.65
C SER A 73 12.25 -16.42 9.88
N ASP A 74 13.22 -17.04 10.55
CA ASP A 74 13.20 -18.47 10.88
C ASP A 74 12.00 -18.85 11.77
N GLN A 75 11.66 -18.01 12.75
CA GLN A 75 10.51 -18.22 13.63
C GLN A 75 9.16 -18.20 12.89
N ILE A 76 9.06 -17.47 11.77
CA ILE A 76 7.78 -17.27 11.07
C ILE A 76 7.71 -17.92 9.69
N ARG A 77 8.81 -18.50 9.19
CA ARG A 77 8.88 -19.11 7.85
C ARG A 77 7.75 -20.10 7.60
N GLY A 78 7.44 -20.95 8.57
CA GLY A 78 6.31 -21.91 8.47
C GLY A 78 4.91 -21.26 8.47
N LYS A 79 4.78 -20.00 8.87
CA LYS A 79 3.50 -19.27 8.94
C LYS A 79 3.19 -18.48 7.66
N PHE A 80 4.21 -18.21 6.84
CA PHE A 80 4.13 -17.50 5.56
C PHE A 80 4.77 -18.33 4.43
N PRO A 81 4.26 -19.54 4.13
CA PRO A 81 4.92 -20.48 3.22
C PRO A 81 4.86 -20.10 1.74
N SER A 82 3.99 -19.16 1.36
CA SER A 82 3.81 -18.73 -0.03
C SER A 82 4.82 -17.69 -0.49
N ILE A 83 5.58 -17.08 0.42
CA ILE A 83 6.54 -16.01 0.08
C ILE A 83 7.95 -16.38 0.49
N ASP A 84 8.92 -15.87 -0.25
CA ASP A 84 10.32 -15.94 0.14
C ASP A 84 10.69 -14.78 1.09
N LEU A 85 10.81 -15.10 2.38
CA LEU A 85 11.18 -14.11 3.41
C LEU A 85 12.58 -13.51 3.20
N ASP A 86 13.46 -14.18 2.46
CA ASP A 86 14.83 -13.70 2.20
C ASP A 86 14.84 -12.58 1.15
N HIS A 87 13.79 -12.47 0.34
CA HIS A 87 13.56 -11.36 -0.58
C HIS A 87 12.87 -10.16 0.08
N VAL A 88 12.28 -10.31 1.26
CA VAL A 88 11.59 -9.22 1.96
C VAL A 88 12.60 -8.20 2.48
N ARG A 89 12.39 -6.94 2.10
CA ARG A 89 13.17 -5.79 2.57
C ARG A 89 12.25 -4.74 3.17
N TYR A 90 12.71 -4.07 4.21
CA TYR A 90 11.99 -2.95 4.80
C TYR A 90 12.86 -1.71 5.01
N ALA A 91 12.24 -0.54 5.04
CA ALA A 91 12.89 0.73 5.38
C ALA A 91 11.99 1.55 6.32
N THR A 92 12.59 2.22 7.29
CA THR A 92 11.91 3.05 8.30
C THR A 92 12.09 4.55 8.03
N ASN A 93 11.26 5.37 8.68
CA ASN A 93 11.21 6.83 8.51
C ASN A 93 10.98 7.26 7.05
N ILE A 94 10.03 6.60 6.38
CA ILE A 94 9.64 6.88 4.99
C ILE A 94 8.35 7.71 4.96
N PHE A 95 8.34 8.82 4.24
CA PHE A 95 7.13 9.62 4.07
C PHE A 95 6.18 8.95 3.07
N THR A 96 5.14 8.30 3.59
CA THR A 96 4.11 7.56 2.82
C THR A 96 2.91 8.41 2.41
N VAL A 97 2.94 9.73 2.60
CA VAL A 97 1.83 10.69 2.38
C VAL A 97 0.67 10.53 3.38
N HIS A 98 0.23 9.31 3.69
CA HIS A 98 -0.85 9.05 4.65
C HIS A 98 -0.36 8.67 6.06
N GLY A 99 0.95 8.45 6.25
CA GLY A 99 1.54 8.24 7.58
C GLY A 99 1.32 6.85 8.15
N GLN A 100 0.90 5.88 7.33
CA GLN A 100 0.85 4.45 7.69
C GLN A 100 1.88 3.68 6.85
N ALA A 101 2.16 2.44 7.25
CA ALA A 101 3.04 1.55 6.53
C ALA A 101 2.46 1.20 5.15
N ILE A 102 3.33 0.89 4.19
CA ILE A 102 2.93 0.44 2.85
C ILE A 102 3.81 -0.72 2.45
N THR A 103 3.18 -1.76 1.93
CA THR A 103 3.87 -2.85 1.24
C THR A 103 3.68 -2.74 -0.27
N ILE A 104 4.75 -2.92 -1.05
CA ILE A 104 4.71 -3.01 -2.52
C ILE A 104 5.56 -4.20 -2.96
N GLY A 105 4.92 -5.32 -3.31
CA GLY A 105 5.62 -6.58 -3.56
C GLY A 105 6.38 -7.02 -2.31
N TYR A 106 7.69 -7.21 -2.42
CA TYR A 106 8.57 -7.62 -1.32
C TYR A 106 9.19 -6.45 -0.52
N GLN A 107 8.75 -5.22 -0.79
CA GLN A 107 9.31 -4.00 -0.17
C GLN A 107 8.30 -3.38 0.78
N ILE A 108 8.72 -3.14 2.03
CA ILE A 108 7.87 -2.58 3.09
C ILE A 108 8.43 -1.23 3.52
N TYR A 109 7.59 -0.19 3.54
CA TYR A 109 7.94 1.18 3.86
C TYR A 109 7.22 1.61 5.13
N PHE A 110 7.97 1.82 6.22
CA PHE A 110 7.44 2.27 7.51
C PHE A 110 7.66 3.77 7.71
N PRO A 111 6.63 4.53 8.13
CA PRO A 111 6.76 5.97 8.37
C PRO A 111 7.47 6.33 9.67
N HIS A 112 7.67 5.37 10.55
CA HIS A 112 8.40 5.49 11.81
C HIS A 112 9.33 4.29 11.99
N GLU A 113 10.20 4.35 13.00
CA GLU A 113 10.99 3.19 13.42
C GLU A 113 10.09 2.07 13.94
N ILE A 114 10.48 0.82 13.68
CA ILE A 114 9.82 -0.37 14.22
C ILE A 114 10.83 -1.20 15.01
N ASP A 115 10.38 -1.79 16.11
CA ASP A 115 11.20 -2.74 16.89
C ASP A 115 10.57 -4.13 16.80
N LEU A 116 11.21 -5.04 16.06
CA LEU A 116 10.76 -6.42 15.89
C LEU A 116 10.96 -7.29 17.13
N ARG A 117 11.51 -6.75 18.21
CA ARG A 117 11.55 -7.42 19.52
C ARG A 117 10.26 -7.18 20.30
N GLU A 118 9.61 -6.05 20.06
CA GLU A 118 8.39 -5.63 20.74
C GLU A 118 7.13 -6.25 20.11
N PRO A 119 6.11 -6.60 20.91
CA PRO A 119 4.85 -7.18 20.43
C PRO A 119 4.20 -6.41 19.28
N ASP A 120 4.10 -5.09 19.41
CA ASP A 120 3.43 -4.23 18.43
C ASP A 120 4.22 -4.15 17.11
N GLY A 121 5.55 -4.06 17.18
CA GLY A 121 6.40 -4.06 16.00
C GLY A 121 6.35 -5.40 15.25
N LYS A 122 6.32 -6.53 15.98
CA LYS A 122 6.10 -7.86 15.39
C LYS A 122 4.73 -7.95 14.71
N ARG A 123 3.67 -7.54 15.41
CA ARG A 123 2.30 -7.57 14.89
C ARG A 123 2.16 -6.75 13.61
N LEU A 124 2.70 -5.53 13.60
CA LEU A 124 2.71 -4.69 12.42
C LEU A 124 3.50 -5.35 11.27
N MET A 125 4.67 -5.93 11.53
CA MET A 125 5.41 -6.67 10.50
C MET A 125 4.63 -7.87 9.96
N TYR A 126 3.90 -8.61 10.80
CA TYR A 126 3.06 -9.73 10.33
C TYR A 126 1.90 -9.25 9.43
N HIS A 127 1.33 -8.08 9.74
CA HIS A 127 0.32 -7.45 8.91
C HIS A 127 0.90 -7.13 7.53
N GLU A 128 2.04 -6.46 7.47
CA GLU A 128 2.70 -6.13 6.19
C GLU A 128 3.15 -7.38 5.41
N LEU A 129 3.63 -8.42 6.08
CA LEU A 129 3.96 -9.70 5.43
C LEU A 129 2.73 -10.37 4.81
N GLN A 130 1.52 -10.19 5.37
CA GLN A 130 0.31 -10.69 4.72
C GLN A 130 0.02 -9.92 3.43
N HIS A 131 0.35 -8.63 3.34
CA HIS A 131 0.30 -7.92 2.06
C HIS A 131 1.29 -8.48 1.03
N VAL A 132 2.51 -8.87 1.45
CA VAL A 132 3.46 -9.56 0.56
C VAL A 132 2.86 -10.86 0.02
N VAL A 133 2.21 -11.66 0.87
CA VAL A 133 1.48 -12.87 0.45
C VAL A 133 0.39 -12.52 -0.56
N GLN A 134 -0.42 -11.50 -0.28
CA GLN A 134 -1.49 -11.05 -1.16
C GLN A 134 -0.98 -10.61 -2.54
N TYR A 135 0.22 -10.02 -2.62
CA TYR A 135 0.89 -9.69 -3.88
C TYR A 135 1.32 -10.95 -4.64
N GLU A 136 1.96 -11.90 -3.96
CA GLU A 136 2.41 -13.16 -4.58
C GLU A 136 1.22 -13.97 -5.12
N ASP A 137 0.18 -14.15 -4.31
CA ASP A 137 -1.01 -14.93 -4.65
C ASP A 137 -1.81 -14.33 -5.83
N ARG A 138 -1.67 -13.02 -6.10
CA ARG A 138 -2.33 -12.31 -7.19
C ARG A 138 -1.46 -12.14 -8.44
N GLY A 139 -0.29 -12.76 -8.48
CA GLY A 139 0.60 -12.69 -9.64
C GLY A 139 1.42 -11.40 -9.72
N GLY A 140 1.68 -10.76 -8.57
CA GLY A 140 2.63 -9.65 -8.45
C GLY A 140 2.01 -8.28 -8.24
N VAL A 141 2.83 -7.25 -8.47
CA VAL A 141 2.56 -5.86 -8.05
C VAL A 141 1.45 -5.19 -8.85
N GLU A 142 1.41 -5.39 -10.17
CA GLU A 142 0.48 -4.66 -11.04
C GLU A 142 -1.00 -5.02 -10.78
N PRO A 143 -1.40 -6.31 -10.72
CA PRO A 143 -2.81 -6.67 -10.52
C PRO A 143 -3.36 -6.14 -9.19
N PHE A 144 -2.56 -6.20 -8.11
CA PHE A 144 -2.98 -5.72 -6.79
C PHE A 144 -3.03 -4.20 -6.69
N LEU A 145 -2.05 -3.48 -7.26
CA LEU A 145 -2.06 -2.01 -7.21
C LEU A 145 -3.25 -1.39 -7.94
N VAL A 146 -3.70 -2.01 -9.04
CA VAL A 146 -4.94 -1.55 -9.72
C VAL A 146 -6.13 -1.64 -8.79
N GLU A 147 -6.31 -2.79 -8.14
CA GLU A 147 -7.41 -3.02 -7.19
C GLU A 147 -7.35 -2.01 -6.04
N TYR A 148 -6.15 -1.83 -5.48
CA TYR A 148 -5.89 -0.94 -4.36
C TYR A 148 -6.17 0.53 -4.69
N ILE A 149 -5.70 1.00 -5.85
CA ILE A 149 -5.90 2.39 -6.31
C ILE A 149 -7.35 2.63 -6.68
N ALA A 150 -8.01 1.70 -7.38
CA ALA A 150 -9.42 1.82 -7.73
C ALA A 150 -10.29 1.99 -6.48
N LYS A 151 -10.01 1.20 -5.43
CA LYS A 151 -10.72 1.28 -4.16
C LYS A 151 -10.37 2.53 -3.36
N ALA A 152 -9.12 2.97 -3.38
CA ALA A 152 -8.70 4.19 -2.69
C ALA A 152 -9.27 5.47 -3.35
N ILE A 153 -9.28 5.56 -4.68
CA ILE A 153 -9.90 6.66 -5.43
C ILE A 153 -11.40 6.73 -5.13
N GLY A 154 -12.10 5.59 -5.10
CA GLY A 154 -13.52 5.55 -4.73
C GLY A 154 -13.80 6.17 -3.36
N LYS A 155 -12.88 6.04 -2.40
CA LYS A 155 -13.00 6.60 -1.04
C LYS A 155 -12.57 8.05 -0.93
N ILE A 156 -11.61 8.52 -1.74
CA ILE A 156 -11.32 9.96 -1.84
C ILE A 156 -12.58 10.72 -2.30
N VAL A 157 -13.29 10.18 -3.30
CA VAL A 157 -14.52 10.79 -3.82
C VAL A 157 -15.62 10.83 -2.75
N GLN A 158 -15.70 9.82 -1.87
CA GLN A 158 -16.71 9.76 -0.81
C GLN A 158 -16.36 10.55 0.45
N LYS A 159 -15.08 10.56 0.88
CA LYS A 159 -14.66 11.04 2.21
C LYS A 159 -13.71 12.25 2.18
N ARG A 160 -13.24 12.69 1.01
CA ARG A 160 -12.21 13.73 0.82
C ARG A 160 -10.89 13.48 1.58
N SER A 161 -10.65 12.25 2.03
CA SER A 161 -9.39 11.81 2.61
C SER A 161 -8.90 10.55 1.89
N PHE A 162 -7.58 10.40 1.78
CA PHE A 162 -6.95 9.19 1.27
C PHE A 162 -6.54 8.34 2.46
N ASN A 163 -7.37 7.38 2.84
CA ASN A 163 -6.97 6.30 3.74
C ASN A 163 -7.00 5.00 2.94
N VAL A 164 -5.81 4.52 2.61
CA VAL A 164 -5.64 3.37 1.74
C VAL A 164 -5.93 2.05 2.48
N HIS A 165 -5.89 2.09 3.80
CA HIS A 165 -6.29 1.00 4.70
C HIS A 165 -7.79 0.94 4.97
N ASP A 166 -8.61 1.69 4.25
CA ASP A 166 -10.06 1.55 4.40
C ASP A 166 -10.58 0.29 3.68
N ASP A 167 -9.79 -0.40 2.84
CA ASP A 167 -10.22 -1.60 2.12
C ASP A 167 -10.46 -2.79 3.05
N ILE A 168 -11.69 -2.83 3.58
CA ILE A 168 -12.10 -3.58 4.76
C ILE A 168 -11.67 -5.04 4.68
N ASP A 169 -11.78 -5.68 3.52
CA ASP A 169 -11.53 -7.12 3.40
C ASP A 169 -10.05 -7.46 3.42
N LEU A 170 -9.22 -6.75 2.64
CA LEU A 170 -7.77 -6.99 2.58
C LEU A 170 -7.10 -6.69 3.91
N GLU A 171 -7.50 -5.58 4.53
CA GLU A 171 -6.97 -5.11 5.81
C GLU A 171 -7.47 -5.97 6.97
N ALA A 172 -8.73 -6.45 6.92
CA ALA A 172 -9.23 -7.40 7.91
C ALA A 172 -8.49 -8.73 7.82
N GLU A 173 -8.18 -9.21 6.60
CA GLU A 173 -7.38 -10.42 6.42
C GLU A 173 -5.97 -10.26 6.98
N ALA A 174 -5.30 -9.14 6.67
CA ALA A 174 -3.97 -8.82 7.20
C ALA A 174 -3.95 -8.74 8.74
N ASN A 175 -4.93 -8.04 9.33
CA ASN A 175 -5.07 -7.95 10.79
C ASN A 175 -5.36 -9.32 11.43
N LYS A 176 -6.30 -10.08 10.87
CA LYS A 176 -6.63 -11.42 11.36
C LYS A 176 -5.42 -12.36 11.30
N LYS A 177 -4.64 -12.30 10.21
CA LYS A 177 -3.41 -13.08 10.10
C LYS A 177 -2.39 -12.64 11.16
N ALA A 178 -2.12 -11.34 11.27
CA ALA A 178 -1.19 -10.81 12.25
C ALA A 178 -1.55 -11.25 13.67
N ASP A 179 -2.82 -11.15 14.05
CA ASP A 179 -3.32 -11.56 15.36
C ASP A 179 -3.17 -13.07 15.57
N SER A 180 -3.48 -13.90 14.56
CA SER A 180 -3.30 -15.35 14.66
C SER A 180 -1.84 -15.78 14.86
N VAL A 181 -0.91 -15.12 14.15
CA VAL A 181 0.52 -15.39 14.23
C VAL A 181 1.07 -14.94 15.59
N HIS A 182 0.61 -13.80 16.07
CA HIS A 182 0.99 -13.20 17.33
C HIS A 182 0.50 -14.01 18.54
N SER A 183 -0.79 -14.33 18.60
CA SER A 183 -1.39 -15.07 19.72
C SER A 183 -0.95 -16.53 19.79
N GLY A 184 -0.69 -17.17 18.64
CA GLY A 184 -0.26 -18.58 18.59
C GLY A 184 1.13 -18.85 19.19
N GLY A 185 1.98 -17.82 19.40
CA GLY A 185 3.28 -17.98 20.05
C GLY A 185 3.24 -17.99 21.58
N SER A 186 2.16 -17.50 22.19
CA SER A 186 2.05 -17.39 23.65
C SER A 186 1.51 -18.65 24.34
N ALA A 187 0.99 -19.61 23.59
CA ALA A 187 0.25 -20.76 24.15
C ALA A 187 1.12 -21.99 24.50
N SER A 188 2.43 -21.96 24.27
CA SER A 188 3.32 -23.13 24.40
C SER A 188 4.29 -23.10 25.59
N ASN A 189 4.09 -22.21 26.58
CA ASN A 189 4.95 -22.08 27.77
C ASN A 189 4.18 -22.15 29.12
N LEU A 190 3.02 -22.82 29.16
CA LEU A 190 2.32 -23.17 30.40
C LEU A 190 2.21 -24.69 30.57
#